data_AF-A0A3C0B605-F1
#
_entry.id   AF-A0A3C0B605-F1
#
_cell.length_a   1.000
_cell.length_b   1.000
_cell.length_c   1.000
_cell.angle_alpha   90.00
_cell.angle_beta   90.00
_cell.angle_gamma   90.00
#
_symmetry.space_group_name_H-M   'P 1'
#
loop_
_entity.id
_entity.type
_entity.pdbx_description
1 polymer ?
#
loop_
_entity_poly.entity_id
_entity_poly.type
_entity_poly.pdbx_seq_one_letter_code
_entity_poly.pdbx_strand_id
1 'polypeptide(L)'
;MRNSAEEDKKFTLVPGTEGQVWCLKVFDNELLCGHNTGSFSIQDGKATKISSLPGYWTFIRHNSNSDTLIAGTYNGLAIFTKKFGKWTFTHEVKGFKESSRTILEQGHTIWISHGYRGIFSIELNPDLTRAQNVRLYKSSNGLPENLPYNIHKIDQQFNVSTNDGLYRYDDMADRFYKDPKYTEIFKGLPYIDKITKDKWNNYWFFTNNQMGVIKETREGKYVTELTPFFRINSLLLPSFEHIFIQDSNNVFIGSQQGLIHFSPRFNRSRQQQSDPAYFRDVRFVSGDSVLHIPVAELNGDKVSGPKPTLPYRFNEVSFQFTSPSYEYPGSIQFSYRLRGYEEEWSSWGAESFKEYTNLKEGDYTFEVKSKNIFGVESNAVIFPFHIRPPMHRSQLAMAFYILLLLLFFVGNIVFVKRGIKKARLSEMLKRKKQLEEQAQAFREKSLMSEKEIIHLKNEALSTEMNHKNKELANATLNLVHKNKILTDIKEQFSLLYHENEESERKHQISQLIRKINKEIKNEQYQKVFNSYFDEVHSDFVNRLKAAYPGLTPRELRLSAYLRMNLSSKEIAPLMNISVRGLEISRYRLRKKLNLDHTINLTDFIMSF
;
A
#
# COMPACT_ATOMS: atom_id res chain seq x y z
N MET A 1 -38.27 -23.14 41.57
CA MET A 1 -39.27 -22.32 42.28
C MET A 1 -40.24 -23.25 42.97
N ARG A 2 -40.22 -23.30 44.30
CA ARG A 2 -41.30 -23.86 45.11
C ARG A 2 -42.38 -22.79 45.21
N ASN A 3 -43.54 -23.01 44.59
CA ASN A 3 -44.71 -22.21 44.88
C ASN A 3 -45.61 -22.99 45.84
N SER A 4 -45.95 -22.30 46.94
CA SER A 4 -47.05 -22.51 47.88
C SER A 4 -47.10 -23.79 48.73
N ALA A 5 -46.54 -23.67 49.94
CA ALA A 5 -47.28 -23.74 51.21
C ALA A 5 -48.45 -24.74 51.32
N GLU A 6 -48.17 -26.04 51.19
CA GLU A 6 -48.95 -27.05 51.90
C GLU A 6 -48.26 -27.35 53.23
N GLU A 7 -49.08 -27.45 54.28
CA GLU A 7 -48.69 -27.76 55.64
C GLU A 7 -47.66 -28.90 55.70
N ASP A 8 -46.72 -28.72 56.61
CA ASP A 8 -45.59 -29.55 57.01
C ASP A 8 -45.97 -31.02 57.36
N LYS A 9 -46.61 -31.76 56.47
CA LYS A 9 -46.49 -33.22 56.43
C LYS A 9 -45.10 -33.54 55.90
N LYS A 10 -44.12 -33.25 56.76
CA LYS A 10 -42.71 -33.61 56.57
C LYS A 10 -42.68 -35.07 56.17
N PHE A 11 -42.10 -35.37 55.01
CA PHE A 11 -41.75 -36.74 54.67
C PHE A 11 -40.99 -37.32 55.87
N THR A 12 -41.55 -38.35 56.50
CA THR A 12 -40.92 -39.04 57.62
C THR A 12 -40.14 -40.23 57.10
N LEU A 13 -38.89 -40.37 57.55
CA LEU A 13 -38.13 -41.59 57.34
C LEU A 13 -38.89 -42.77 57.96
N VAL A 14 -39.10 -43.84 57.18
CA VAL A 14 -39.59 -45.12 57.70
C VAL A 14 -38.40 -45.81 58.38
N PRO A 15 -38.38 -45.98 59.71
CA PRO A 15 -37.23 -46.59 60.38
C PRO A 15 -36.95 -47.99 59.85
N GLY A 16 -35.68 -48.29 59.60
CA GLY A 16 -35.24 -49.57 59.03
C GLY A 16 -35.09 -49.57 57.51
N THR A 17 -35.42 -48.47 56.82
CA THR A 17 -35.16 -48.30 55.38
C THR A 17 -33.94 -47.42 55.09
N GLU A 18 -33.06 -47.22 56.07
CA GLU A 18 -31.81 -46.48 55.89
C GLU A 18 -30.83 -47.27 55.00
N GLY A 19 -30.39 -46.66 53.89
CA GLY A 19 -29.49 -47.27 52.94
C GLY A 19 -29.98 -47.15 51.50
N GLN A 20 -29.49 -48.01 50.62
CA GLN A 20 -29.92 -48.03 49.22
C GLN A 20 -31.19 -48.86 49.06
N VAL A 21 -32.29 -48.16 48.77
CA VAL A 21 -33.56 -48.75 48.32
C VAL A 21 -33.54 -48.83 46.79
N TRP A 22 -33.57 -50.03 46.23
CA TRP A 22 -33.52 -50.24 44.78
C TRP A 22 -34.90 -50.29 44.13
N CYS A 23 -35.90 -50.77 44.86
CA CYS A 23 -37.27 -50.78 44.36
C CYS A 23 -38.29 -50.68 45.49
N LEU A 24 -39.43 -50.07 45.16
CA LEU A 24 -40.63 -50.03 45.97
C LEU A 24 -41.78 -50.50 45.08
N LYS A 25 -42.47 -51.57 45.48
CA LYS A 25 -43.61 -52.12 44.72
C LYS A 25 -44.72 -52.57 45.65
N VAL A 26 -45.96 -52.24 45.28
CA VAL A 26 -47.14 -52.67 46.01
C VAL A 26 -47.64 -53.99 45.44
N PHE A 27 -47.81 -54.99 46.29
CA PHE A 27 -48.44 -56.27 45.97
C PHE A 27 -49.53 -56.54 47.00
N ASP A 28 -50.80 -56.63 46.56
CA ASP A 28 -51.95 -56.91 47.42
C ASP A 28 -52.04 -56.00 48.66
N ASN A 29 -51.89 -54.69 48.44
CA ASN A 29 -51.87 -53.63 49.47
C ASN A 29 -50.68 -53.66 50.44
N GLU A 30 -49.70 -54.54 50.21
CA GLU A 30 -48.45 -54.57 50.96
C GLU A 30 -47.34 -53.90 50.14
N LEU A 31 -46.66 -52.90 50.72
CA LEU A 31 -45.53 -52.24 50.07
C LEU A 31 -44.24 -53.03 50.35
N LEU A 32 -43.71 -53.68 49.33
CA LEU A 32 -42.41 -54.34 49.39
C LEU A 32 -41.29 -53.39 49.01
N CYS A 33 -40.22 -53.43 49.79
CA CYS A 33 -39.02 -52.64 49.64
C CYS A 33 -37.82 -53.54 49.40
N GLY A 34 -37.28 -53.47 48.18
CA GLY A 34 -36.02 -54.12 47.83
C GLY A 34 -34.86 -53.23 48.22
N HIS A 35 -33.99 -53.74 49.10
CA HIS A 35 -32.94 -52.97 49.74
C HIS A 35 -31.58 -53.66 49.56
N ASN A 36 -30.48 -52.92 49.77
CA ASN A 36 -29.13 -53.50 49.71
C ASN A 36 -28.87 -54.54 50.82
N THR A 37 -29.51 -54.42 51.99
CA THR A 37 -29.31 -55.30 53.16
C THR A 37 -30.42 -56.35 53.37
N GLY A 38 -31.39 -56.45 52.47
CA GLY A 38 -32.56 -57.28 52.69
C GLY A 38 -33.75 -56.92 51.83
N SER A 39 -34.86 -57.62 52.08
CA SER A 39 -36.18 -57.21 51.63
C SER A 39 -37.03 -56.87 52.85
N PHE A 40 -37.83 -55.83 52.74
CA PHE A 40 -38.68 -55.34 53.83
C PHE A 40 -40.13 -55.24 53.35
N SER A 41 -41.06 -55.58 54.23
CA SER A 41 -42.47 -55.23 54.10
C SER A 41 -42.72 -53.95 54.87
N ILE A 42 -43.36 -52.98 54.24
CA ILE A 42 -43.71 -51.70 54.84
C ILE A 42 -45.23 -51.63 55.00
N GLN A 43 -45.68 -51.51 56.25
CA GLN A 43 -47.07 -51.32 56.62
C GLN A 43 -47.14 -50.27 57.73
N ASP A 44 -48.12 -49.36 57.64
CA ASP A 44 -48.38 -48.32 58.64
C ASP A 44 -47.12 -47.52 59.06
N GLY A 45 -46.24 -47.22 58.10
CA GLY A 45 -45.01 -46.46 58.34
C GLY A 45 -43.90 -47.22 59.06
N LYS A 46 -43.99 -48.55 59.17
CA LYS A 46 -42.97 -49.42 59.78
C LYS A 46 -42.44 -50.43 58.75
N ALA A 47 -41.12 -50.50 58.62
CA ALA A 47 -40.46 -51.53 57.83
C ALA A 47 -40.17 -52.76 58.68
N THR A 48 -40.62 -53.93 58.23
CA THR A 48 -40.33 -55.24 58.82
C THR A 48 -39.49 -56.04 57.85
N LYS A 49 -38.29 -56.44 58.26
CA LYS A 49 -37.40 -57.25 57.42
C LYS A 49 -38.03 -58.63 57.19
N ILE A 50 -38.25 -58.99 55.93
CA ILE A 50 -38.81 -60.29 55.51
C ILE A 50 -37.76 -61.20 54.88
N SER A 51 -36.61 -60.67 54.50
CA SER A 51 -35.43 -61.44 54.09
C SER A 51 -34.15 -60.71 54.49
N SER A 52 -33.16 -61.48 54.95
CA SER A 52 -31.81 -60.99 55.27
C SER A 52 -30.82 -61.14 54.11
N LEU A 53 -31.26 -61.65 52.95
CA LEU A 53 -30.39 -61.77 51.78
C LEU A 53 -30.03 -60.38 51.24
N PRO A 54 -28.75 -60.15 50.88
CA PRO A 54 -28.33 -58.85 50.40
C PRO A 54 -28.86 -58.58 48.99
N GLY A 55 -29.28 -57.34 48.76
CA GLY A 55 -29.49 -56.78 47.44
C GLY A 55 -30.70 -57.30 46.67
N TYR A 56 -31.83 -56.64 46.83
CA TYR A 56 -33.05 -56.90 46.07
C TYR A 56 -33.32 -55.80 45.04
N TRP A 57 -33.16 -56.11 43.77
CA TRP A 57 -33.32 -55.15 42.67
C TRP A 57 -34.79 -54.89 42.31
N THR A 58 -35.60 -55.95 42.28
CA THR A 58 -36.99 -55.88 41.78
C THR A 58 -37.78 -57.11 42.23
N PHE A 59 -39.11 -57.00 42.13
CA PHE A 59 -40.06 -58.09 42.34
C PHE A 59 -41.04 -58.15 41.16
N ILE A 60 -41.41 -59.36 40.73
CA ILE A 60 -42.49 -59.61 39.77
C ILE A 60 -43.43 -60.68 40.35
N ARG A 61 -44.71 -60.62 39.99
CA ARG A 61 -45.68 -61.67 40.34
C ARG A 61 -45.53 -62.82 39.36
N HIS A 62 -45.54 -64.05 39.86
CA HIS A 62 -45.45 -65.24 39.01
C HIS A 62 -46.71 -65.39 38.15
N ASN A 63 -46.55 -65.68 36.87
CA ASN A 63 -47.65 -65.73 35.90
C ASN A 63 -48.70 -66.79 36.22
N SER A 64 -48.30 -67.96 36.74
CA SER A 64 -49.21 -69.08 36.99
C SER A 64 -49.73 -69.17 38.43
N ASN A 65 -49.11 -68.46 39.39
CA ASN A 65 -49.53 -68.47 40.79
C ASN A 65 -49.50 -67.06 41.36
N SER A 66 -50.69 -66.49 41.60
CA SER A 66 -50.80 -65.14 42.16
C SER A 66 -50.19 -65.02 43.55
N ASP A 67 -50.09 -66.11 44.33
CA ASP A 67 -49.52 -66.11 45.68
C ASP A 67 -48.01 -66.39 45.71
N THR A 68 -47.33 -66.24 44.56
CA THR A 68 -45.89 -66.33 44.42
C THR A 68 -45.31 -65.08 43.77
N LEU A 69 -44.24 -64.54 44.35
CA LEU A 69 -43.40 -63.52 43.73
C LEU A 69 -42.02 -64.10 43.43
N ILE A 70 -41.45 -63.63 42.32
CA ILE A 70 -40.07 -63.86 41.94
C ILE A 70 -39.34 -62.52 42.13
N ALA A 71 -38.27 -62.55 42.90
CA ALA A 71 -37.43 -61.40 43.18
C ALA A 71 -36.09 -61.54 42.46
N GLY A 72 -35.65 -60.48 41.81
CA GLY A 72 -34.32 -60.37 41.24
C GLY A 72 -33.35 -59.82 42.28
N THR A 73 -32.25 -60.54 42.53
CA THR A 73 -31.26 -60.18 43.55
C THR A 73 -29.90 -59.88 42.94
N TYR A 74 -28.93 -59.46 43.76
CA TYR A 74 -27.54 -59.28 43.34
C TYR A 74 -26.91 -60.56 42.79
N ASN A 75 -27.36 -61.73 43.26
CA ASN A 75 -26.74 -63.03 43.00
C ASN A 75 -27.74 -64.09 42.53
N GLY A 76 -28.77 -63.69 41.79
CA GLY A 76 -29.72 -64.61 41.16
C GLY A 76 -31.17 -64.25 41.45
N LEU A 77 -32.00 -65.28 41.65
CA LEU A 77 -33.43 -65.15 41.88
C LEU A 77 -33.80 -65.66 43.27
N ALA A 78 -34.81 -65.05 43.88
CA ALA A 78 -35.38 -65.47 45.15
C ALA A 78 -36.90 -65.59 45.04
N ILE A 79 -37.48 -66.54 45.78
CA ILE A 79 -38.91 -66.79 45.78
C ILE A 79 -39.53 -66.28 47.08
N PHE A 80 -40.70 -65.66 46.95
CA PHE A 80 -41.56 -65.27 48.06
C PHE A 80 -42.93 -65.88 47.84
N THR A 81 -43.57 -66.34 48.91
CA THR A 81 -44.95 -66.83 48.86
C THR A 81 -45.80 -66.11 49.88
N LYS A 82 -47.09 -66.04 49.59
CA LYS A 82 -48.07 -65.45 50.50
C LYS A 82 -48.45 -66.46 51.57
N LYS A 83 -48.14 -66.17 52.84
CA LYS A 83 -48.51 -66.98 54.00
C LYS A 83 -49.33 -66.13 54.95
N PHE A 84 -50.54 -66.59 55.30
CA PHE A 84 -51.47 -65.86 56.17
C PHE A 84 -51.68 -64.40 55.74
N GLY A 85 -51.79 -64.18 54.43
CA GLY A 85 -52.00 -62.86 53.85
C GLY A 85 -50.75 -61.97 53.71
N LYS A 86 -49.57 -62.41 54.17
CA LYS A 86 -48.32 -61.64 54.11
C LYS A 86 -47.27 -62.28 53.21
N TRP A 87 -46.51 -61.46 52.50
CA TRP A 87 -45.39 -61.93 51.69
C TRP A 87 -44.22 -62.39 52.56
N THR A 88 -43.84 -63.66 52.41
CA THR A 88 -42.74 -64.27 53.18
C THR A 88 -41.69 -64.83 52.23
N PHE A 89 -40.41 -64.56 52.53
CA PHE A 89 -39.31 -65.18 51.81
C PHE A 89 -39.32 -66.70 51.99
N THR A 90 -39.09 -67.45 50.91
CA THR A 90 -39.00 -68.92 50.98
C THR A 90 -37.56 -69.41 50.81
N HIS A 91 -36.95 -69.13 49.65
CA HIS A 91 -35.64 -69.65 49.29
C HIS A 91 -35.01 -68.89 48.13
N GLU A 92 -33.70 -69.03 47.98
CA GLU A 92 -32.98 -68.66 46.76
C GLU A 92 -33.08 -69.77 45.72
N VAL A 93 -33.26 -69.37 44.46
CA VAL A 93 -33.23 -70.29 43.32
C VAL A 93 -31.79 -70.74 43.10
N LYS A 94 -31.56 -72.05 43.19
CA LYS A 94 -30.24 -72.64 42.94
C LYS A 94 -29.94 -72.72 41.44
N GLY A 95 -28.66 -72.75 41.08
CA GLY A 95 -28.22 -72.99 39.70
C GLY A 95 -28.07 -71.75 38.81
N PHE A 96 -28.35 -70.55 39.33
CA PHE A 96 -28.09 -69.29 38.65
C PHE A 96 -27.58 -68.25 39.64
N LYS A 97 -26.39 -67.68 39.40
CA LYS A 97 -25.69 -66.77 40.32
C LYS A 97 -25.26 -65.46 39.67
N GLU A 98 -26.09 -64.90 38.80
CA GLU A 98 -25.84 -63.61 38.15
C GLU A 98 -26.78 -62.53 38.67
N SER A 99 -26.34 -61.28 38.62
CA SER A 99 -27.17 -60.14 39.02
C SER A 99 -28.43 -60.07 38.16
N SER A 100 -29.58 -60.17 38.83
CA SER A 100 -30.89 -60.25 38.20
C SER A 100 -31.63 -58.94 38.38
N ARG A 101 -31.04 -57.87 37.84
CA ARG A 101 -31.51 -56.50 38.09
C ARG A 101 -32.88 -56.22 37.48
N THR A 102 -33.01 -56.57 36.20
CA THR A 102 -34.25 -56.42 35.45
C THR A 102 -34.68 -57.81 35.03
N ILE A 103 -35.85 -58.23 35.51
CA ILE A 103 -36.45 -59.53 35.20
C ILE A 103 -37.86 -59.33 34.63
N LEU A 104 -38.22 -60.17 33.67
CA LEU A 104 -39.56 -60.26 33.10
C LEU A 104 -39.92 -61.73 32.91
N GLU A 105 -41.17 -62.09 33.19
CA GLU A 105 -41.66 -63.44 32.96
C GLU A 105 -42.65 -63.46 31.79
N GLN A 106 -42.40 -64.33 30.82
CA GLN A 106 -43.28 -64.58 29.68
C GLN A 106 -43.45 -66.09 29.50
N GLY A 107 -44.70 -66.57 29.61
CA GLY A 107 -44.96 -68.01 29.68
C GLY A 107 -44.29 -68.60 30.92
N HIS A 108 -43.47 -69.64 30.71
CA HIS A 108 -42.66 -70.31 31.74
C HIS A 108 -41.20 -69.81 31.80
N THR A 109 -40.86 -68.81 30.99
CA THR A 109 -39.50 -68.32 30.84
C THR A 109 -39.31 -67.01 31.59
N ILE A 110 -38.28 -66.96 32.42
CA ILE A 110 -37.81 -65.76 33.10
C ILE A 110 -36.65 -65.18 32.29
N TRP A 111 -36.87 -63.99 31.76
CA TRP A 111 -35.89 -63.23 31.01
C TRP A 111 -35.17 -62.25 31.92
N ILE A 112 -33.85 -62.18 31.79
CA ILE A 112 -33.00 -61.32 32.61
C ILE A 112 -32.05 -60.53 31.71
N SER A 113 -32.03 -59.21 31.86
CA SER A 113 -31.02 -58.36 31.25
C SER A 113 -29.76 -58.33 32.13
N HIS A 114 -28.61 -58.66 31.54
CA HIS A 114 -27.31 -58.53 32.16
C HIS A 114 -26.44 -57.53 31.39
N GLY A 115 -26.11 -56.40 32.02
CA GLY A 115 -25.46 -55.26 31.38
C GLY A 115 -24.14 -55.56 30.64
N TYR A 116 -23.45 -56.63 31.03
CA TYR A 116 -22.14 -57.01 30.45
C TYR A 116 -22.13 -58.34 29.69
N ARG A 117 -23.24 -59.08 29.66
CA ARG A 117 -23.24 -60.46 29.12
C ARG A 117 -24.29 -60.69 28.04
N GLY A 118 -25.38 -59.94 28.07
CA GLY A 118 -26.50 -60.12 27.15
C GLY A 118 -27.79 -60.44 27.90
N ILE A 119 -28.66 -61.22 27.28
CA ILE A 119 -29.95 -61.60 27.86
C ILE A 119 -29.92 -63.06 28.27
N PHE A 120 -30.27 -63.36 29.52
CA PHE A 120 -30.49 -64.73 29.96
C PHE A 120 -31.96 -65.11 29.81
N SER A 121 -32.22 -66.34 29.37
CA SER A 121 -33.50 -67.01 29.57
C SER A 121 -33.32 -68.12 30.60
N ILE A 122 -34.28 -68.23 31.51
CA ILE A 122 -34.25 -69.19 32.60
C ILE A 122 -35.61 -69.86 32.73
N GLU A 123 -35.63 -71.18 32.70
CA GLU A 123 -36.77 -71.98 33.13
C GLU A 123 -36.46 -72.60 34.49
N LEU A 124 -37.38 -72.43 35.43
CA LEU A 124 -37.31 -73.03 36.75
C LEU A 124 -37.97 -74.41 36.75
N ASN A 125 -37.53 -75.28 37.65
CA ASN A 125 -38.26 -76.51 37.93
C ASN A 125 -39.66 -76.21 38.53
N PRO A 126 -40.60 -77.17 38.50
CA PRO A 126 -41.98 -76.93 38.95
C PRO A 126 -42.15 -76.43 40.40
N ASP A 127 -41.21 -76.75 41.30
CA ASP A 127 -41.21 -76.27 42.69
C ASP A 127 -40.50 -74.91 42.89
N LEU A 128 -39.98 -74.33 41.80
CA LEU A 128 -39.26 -73.05 41.74
C LEU A 128 -37.99 -73.00 42.60
N THR A 129 -37.37 -74.14 42.91
CA THR A 129 -36.15 -74.20 43.76
C THR A 129 -34.84 -74.15 42.97
N ARG A 130 -34.86 -74.43 41.66
CA ARG A 130 -33.66 -74.52 40.82
C ARG A 130 -33.91 -74.06 39.38
N ALA A 131 -32.98 -73.29 38.84
CA ALA A 131 -32.87 -73.03 37.42
C ALA A 131 -32.44 -74.31 36.67
N GLN A 132 -33.33 -74.85 35.84
CA GLN A 132 -33.09 -76.10 35.09
C GLN A 132 -32.47 -75.82 33.72
N ASN A 133 -33.00 -74.85 32.99
CA ASN A 133 -32.58 -74.50 31.65
C ASN A 133 -32.15 -73.03 31.66
N VAL A 134 -30.85 -72.78 31.48
CA VAL A 134 -30.27 -71.44 31.47
C VAL A 134 -29.59 -71.23 30.13
N ARG A 135 -30.07 -70.27 29.34
CA ARG A 135 -29.48 -69.91 28.05
C ARG A 135 -29.06 -68.45 28.06
N LEU A 136 -27.99 -68.14 27.33
CA LEU A 136 -27.47 -66.78 27.18
C LEU A 136 -27.54 -66.38 25.71
N TYR A 137 -28.26 -65.31 25.43
CA TYR A 137 -28.47 -64.73 24.11
C TYR A 137 -27.56 -63.53 23.90
N LYS A 138 -26.87 -63.53 22.74
CA LYS A 138 -25.94 -62.50 22.28
C LYS A 138 -26.12 -62.25 20.78
N SER A 139 -25.11 -61.67 20.12
CA SER A 139 -25.09 -61.44 18.68
C SER A 139 -25.31 -62.69 17.85
N SER A 140 -24.77 -63.84 18.29
CA SER A 140 -24.99 -65.15 17.69
C SER A 140 -26.46 -65.57 17.60
N ASN A 141 -27.35 -64.92 18.36
CA ASN A 141 -28.77 -65.22 18.43
C ASN A 141 -29.64 -64.09 17.86
N GLY A 142 -29.08 -63.25 16.99
CA GLY A 142 -29.82 -62.20 16.27
C GLY A 142 -29.94 -60.85 16.99
N LEU A 143 -29.24 -60.67 18.11
CA LEU A 143 -29.01 -59.34 18.68
C LEU A 143 -27.81 -58.64 17.99
N PRO A 144 -27.60 -57.34 18.18
CA PRO A 144 -26.36 -56.66 17.77
C PRO A 144 -25.12 -57.19 18.51
N GLU A 145 -23.93 -56.71 18.17
CA GLU A 145 -22.68 -57.04 18.89
C GLU A 145 -22.49 -56.20 20.16
N ASN A 146 -22.92 -54.94 20.13
CA ASN A 146 -22.64 -53.97 21.18
C ASN A 146 -23.67 -54.03 22.31
N LEU A 147 -23.17 -54.28 23.51
CA LEU A 147 -23.91 -54.13 24.77
C LEU A 147 -24.04 -52.65 25.17
N PRO A 148 -24.99 -52.29 26.07
CA PRO A 148 -25.89 -53.17 26.83
C PRO A 148 -27.21 -53.51 26.11
N TYR A 149 -27.90 -54.55 26.59
CA TYR A 149 -29.27 -54.89 26.20
C TYR A 149 -30.19 -54.73 27.40
N ASN A 150 -31.29 -53.99 27.26
CA ASN A 150 -32.26 -53.80 28.33
C ASN A 150 -33.60 -54.41 27.93
N ILE A 151 -34.28 -55.04 28.88
CA ILE A 151 -35.57 -55.70 28.64
C ILE A 151 -36.72 -54.83 29.13
N HIS A 152 -37.80 -54.80 28.34
CA HIS A 152 -38.99 -53.98 28.59
C HIS A 152 -40.25 -54.78 28.30
N LYS A 153 -41.32 -54.46 29.02
CA LYS A 153 -42.67 -54.94 28.70
C LYS A 153 -43.44 -53.80 28.02
N ILE A 154 -43.66 -53.92 26.72
CA ILE A 154 -44.39 -52.94 25.91
C ILE A 154 -45.59 -53.65 25.29
N ASP A 155 -46.80 -53.15 25.53
CA ASP A 155 -48.05 -53.79 25.05
C ASP A 155 -48.17 -55.27 25.42
N GLN A 156 -47.81 -55.57 26.68
CA GLN A 156 -47.74 -56.92 27.23
C GLN A 156 -46.72 -57.86 26.55
N GLN A 157 -45.93 -57.35 25.60
CA GLN A 157 -44.93 -58.11 24.87
C GLN A 157 -43.53 -57.82 25.41
N PHE A 158 -42.70 -58.87 25.44
CA PHE A 158 -41.29 -58.76 25.74
C PHE A 158 -40.55 -58.09 24.58
N ASN A 159 -39.79 -57.06 24.91
CA ASN A 159 -38.98 -56.30 23.96
C ASN A 159 -37.60 -56.07 24.56
N VAL A 160 -36.59 -56.00 23.70
CA VAL A 160 -35.20 -55.74 24.07
C VAL A 160 -34.74 -54.46 23.38
N SER A 161 -34.34 -53.45 24.14
CA SER A 161 -33.65 -52.29 23.57
C SER A 161 -32.16 -52.59 23.40
N THR A 162 -31.64 -52.24 22.24
CA THR A 162 -30.23 -52.35 21.87
C THR A 162 -29.74 -51.02 21.30
N ASN A 163 -28.45 -50.93 20.98
CA ASN A 163 -27.89 -49.77 20.28
C ASN A 163 -28.39 -49.64 18.83
N ASP A 164 -29.02 -50.69 18.27
CA ASP A 164 -29.58 -50.72 16.92
C ASP A 164 -31.11 -50.86 16.93
N GLY A 165 -31.79 -50.25 17.91
CA GLY A 165 -33.24 -50.24 18.00
C GLY A 165 -33.81 -51.35 18.88
N LEU A 166 -35.11 -51.65 18.70
CA LEU A 166 -35.84 -52.59 19.53
C LEU A 166 -35.99 -53.94 18.84
N TYR A 167 -35.79 -54.99 19.63
CA TYR A 167 -35.81 -56.37 19.20
C TYR A 167 -36.89 -57.14 19.93
N ARG A 168 -37.44 -58.14 19.24
CA ARG A 168 -38.34 -59.13 19.80
C ARG A 168 -37.75 -60.51 19.66
N TYR A 169 -38.25 -61.40 20.50
CA TYR A 169 -37.88 -62.80 20.49
C TYR A 169 -38.89 -63.60 19.67
N ASP A 170 -38.39 -64.48 18.81
CA ASP A 170 -39.17 -65.48 18.09
C ASP A 170 -38.98 -66.84 18.77
N ASP A 171 -40.04 -67.33 19.42
CA ASP A 171 -40.02 -68.60 20.15
C ASP A 171 -39.79 -69.81 19.23
N MET A 172 -40.26 -69.76 17.97
CA MET A 172 -40.12 -70.88 17.03
C MET A 172 -38.71 -70.95 16.46
N ALA A 173 -38.11 -69.79 16.19
CA ALA A 173 -36.78 -69.69 15.61
C ALA A 173 -35.64 -69.59 16.63
N ASP A 174 -35.95 -69.54 17.94
CA ASP A 174 -35.01 -69.39 19.06
C ASP A 174 -34.00 -68.25 18.86
N ARG A 175 -34.51 -67.10 18.37
CA ARG A 175 -33.67 -65.95 18.01
C ARG A 175 -34.38 -64.62 18.17
N PHE A 176 -33.58 -63.58 18.32
CA PHE A 176 -34.04 -62.20 18.28
C PHE A 176 -34.11 -61.68 16.84
N TYR A 177 -35.07 -60.81 16.60
CA TYR A 177 -35.23 -60.06 15.36
C TYR A 177 -35.62 -58.61 15.69
N LYS A 178 -35.23 -57.68 14.81
CA LYS A 178 -35.52 -56.26 14.96
C LYS A 178 -37.01 -56.00 14.72
N ASP A 179 -37.71 -55.43 15.69
CA ASP A 179 -39.14 -55.12 15.56
C ASP A 179 -39.32 -53.84 14.74
N PRO A 180 -39.98 -53.89 13.58
CA PRO A 180 -40.09 -52.75 12.69
C PRO A 180 -40.98 -51.64 13.27
N LYS A 181 -42.05 -52.00 14.00
CA LYS A 181 -43.01 -51.04 14.57
C LYS A 181 -42.34 -50.20 15.64
N TYR A 182 -41.79 -50.83 16.67
CA TYR A 182 -41.18 -50.10 17.78
C TYR A 182 -39.86 -49.46 17.37
N THR A 183 -39.08 -50.07 16.49
CA THR A 183 -37.88 -49.39 15.96
C THR A 183 -38.25 -48.11 15.24
N GLU A 184 -39.34 -48.06 14.48
CA GLU A 184 -39.79 -46.82 13.84
C GLU A 184 -40.34 -45.80 14.85
N ILE A 185 -41.09 -46.23 15.87
CA ILE A 185 -41.59 -45.35 16.95
C ILE A 185 -40.45 -44.64 17.67
N PHE A 186 -39.36 -45.36 17.94
CA PHE A 186 -38.20 -44.86 18.70
C PHE A 186 -37.04 -44.38 17.81
N LYS A 187 -37.29 -44.21 16.50
CA LYS A 187 -36.25 -43.85 15.53
C LYS A 187 -35.62 -42.50 15.82
N GLY A 188 -34.30 -42.41 15.61
CA GLY A 188 -33.52 -41.19 15.84
C GLY A 188 -33.20 -40.91 17.31
N LEU A 189 -33.68 -41.74 18.23
CA LEU A 189 -33.27 -41.68 19.63
C LEU A 189 -31.97 -42.47 19.85
N PRO A 190 -31.12 -42.03 20.80
CA PRO A 190 -30.02 -42.84 21.30
C PRO A 190 -30.50 -44.17 21.92
N TYR A 191 -29.53 -44.97 22.37
CA TYR A 191 -29.80 -46.16 23.18
C TYR A 191 -30.81 -45.88 24.31
N ILE A 192 -31.83 -46.74 24.41
CA ILE A 192 -32.91 -46.58 25.38
C ILE A 192 -32.66 -47.49 26.58
N ASP A 193 -32.49 -46.88 27.75
CA ASP A 193 -32.25 -47.56 29.02
C ASP A 193 -33.52 -48.13 29.61
N LYS A 194 -34.64 -47.40 29.50
CA LYS A 194 -35.92 -47.78 30.10
C LYS A 194 -37.10 -47.28 29.28
N ILE A 195 -38.12 -48.11 29.13
CA ILE A 195 -39.41 -47.74 28.56
C ILE A 195 -40.52 -48.04 29.57
N THR A 196 -41.44 -47.11 29.73
CA THR A 196 -42.66 -47.29 30.54
C THR A 196 -43.83 -46.72 29.77
N LYS A 197 -44.78 -47.59 29.41
CA LYS A 197 -46.01 -47.20 28.75
C LYS A 197 -47.05 -46.80 29.79
N ASP A 198 -47.71 -45.66 29.59
CA ASP A 198 -48.80 -45.22 30.46
C ASP A 198 -50.17 -45.70 29.95
N LYS A 199 -51.22 -45.40 30.74
CA LYS A 199 -52.60 -45.77 30.43
C LYS A 199 -53.21 -44.98 29.26
N TRP A 200 -52.56 -43.90 28.81
CA TRP A 200 -53.00 -43.03 27.70
C TRP A 200 -52.21 -43.28 26.41
N ASN A 201 -51.56 -44.43 26.31
CA ASN A 201 -50.78 -44.83 25.14
C ASN A 201 -49.49 -44.02 24.91
N ASN A 202 -48.99 -43.29 25.91
CA ASN A 202 -47.71 -42.60 25.79
C ASN A 202 -46.56 -43.51 26.23
N TYR A 203 -45.43 -43.39 25.53
CA TYR A 203 -44.20 -44.12 25.85
C TYR A 203 -43.22 -43.18 26.53
N TRP A 204 -43.09 -43.32 27.83
CA TRP A 204 -42.06 -42.64 28.60
C TRP A 204 -40.77 -43.42 28.46
N PHE A 205 -39.69 -42.71 28.13
CA PHE A 205 -38.40 -43.35 27.92
C PHE A 205 -37.27 -42.58 28.58
N PHE A 206 -36.22 -43.33 28.89
CA PHE A 206 -34.95 -42.83 29.36
C PHE A 206 -33.85 -43.33 28.45
N THR A 207 -32.91 -42.45 28.15
CA THR A 207 -31.61 -42.78 27.55
C THR A 207 -30.52 -42.33 28.53
N ASN A 208 -29.27 -42.63 28.21
CA ASN A 208 -28.13 -42.41 29.13
C ASN A 208 -28.01 -40.96 29.66
N ASN A 209 -28.54 -39.98 28.92
CA ASN A 209 -28.43 -38.56 29.26
C ASN A 209 -29.73 -37.76 29.17
N GLN A 210 -30.86 -38.38 28.84
CA GLN A 210 -32.12 -37.66 28.70
C GLN A 210 -33.34 -38.54 28.92
N MET A 211 -34.45 -37.90 29.25
CA MET A 211 -35.76 -38.54 29.22
C MET A 211 -36.71 -37.84 28.26
N GLY A 212 -37.74 -38.56 27.86
CA GLY A 212 -38.75 -38.06 26.95
C GLY A 212 -40.07 -38.79 27.08
N VAL A 213 -41.06 -38.27 26.37
CA VAL A 213 -42.33 -38.95 26.17
C VAL A 213 -42.67 -38.95 24.69
N ILE A 214 -42.99 -40.12 24.16
CA ILE A 214 -43.53 -40.27 22.80
C ILE A 214 -45.04 -40.38 22.91
N LYS A 215 -45.75 -39.52 22.18
CA LYS A 215 -47.21 -39.49 22.14
C LYS A 215 -47.71 -39.84 20.75
N GLU A 216 -48.79 -40.59 20.69
CA GLU A 216 -49.50 -40.84 19.43
C GLU A 216 -50.42 -39.65 19.10
N THR A 217 -50.37 -39.20 17.87
CA THR A 217 -51.23 -38.14 17.32
C THR A 217 -52.54 -38.72 16.79
N ARG A 218 -53.54 -37.87 16.55
CA ARG A 218 -54.83 -38.29 15.98
C ARG A 218 -54.72 -38.96 14.60
N GLU A 219 -53.62 -38.75 13.90
CA GLU A 219 -53.32 -39.33 12.58
C GLU A 219 -52.55 -40.66 12.67
N GLY A 220 -52.32 -41.21 13.87
CA GLY A 220 -51.55 -42.44 14.08
C GLY A 220 -50.02 -42.27 13.94
N LYS A 221 -49.55 -41.02 13.82
CA LYS A 221 -48.11 -40.69 13.85
C LYS A 221 -47.63 -40.52 15.30
N TYR A 222 -46.35 -40.76 15.54
CA TYR A 222 -45.73 -40.58 16.84
C TYR A 222 -44.91 -39.29 16.90
N VAL A 223 -45.05 -38.54 18.00
CA VAL A 223 -44.31 -37.30 18.26
C VAL A 223 -43.54 -37.45 19.56
N THR A 224 -42.24 -37.20 19.48
CA THR A 224 -41.33 -37.24 20.63
C THR A 224 -41.23 -35.86 21.27
N GLU A 225 -41.59 -35.76 22.55
CA GLU A 225 -41.42 -34.56 23.36
C GLU A 225 -40.23 -34.73 24.32
N LEU A 226 -39.14 -34.02 24.05
CA LEU A 226 -37.93 -33.97 24.90
C LEU A 226 -37.81 -32.64 25.67
N THR A 227 -38.23 -31.56 25.01
CA THR A 227 -38.23 -30.18 25.49
C THR A 227 -38.65 -30.01 26.96
N PRO A 228 -39.71 -30.67 27.46
CA PRO A 228 -40.16 -30.51 28.85
C PRO A 228 -39.07 -30.85 29.87
N PHE A 229 -38.23 -31.83 29.53
CA PHE A 229 -37.35 -32.54 30.44
C PHE A 229 -35.90 -32.07 30.40
N PHE A 230 -35.53 -31.18 29.47
CA PHE A 230 -34.16 -30.67 29.37
C PHE A 230 -33.60 -30.10 30.68
N ARG A 231 -34.45 -29.47 31.51
CA ARG A 231 -34.03 -28.91 32.82
C ARG A 231 -33.73 -29.96 33.87
N ILE A 232 -34.24 -31.18 33.71
CA ILE A 232 -34.11 -32.26 34.69
C ILE A 232 -33.19 -33.37 34.23
N ASN A 233 -32.76 -33.37 32.96
CA ASN A 233 -31.86 -34.38 32.40
C ASN A 233 -30.55 -34.52 33.21
N SER A 234 -29.98 -33.41 33.71
CA SER A 234 -28.79 -33.42 34.57
C SER A 234 -29.03 -33.93 35.99
N LEU A 235 -30.29 -34.04 36.41
CA LEU A 235 -30.69 -34.57 37.72
C LEU A 235 -31.01 -36.06 37.68
N LEU A 236 -31.11 -36.67 36.50
CA LEU A 236 -31.42 -38.09 36.36
C LEU A 236 -30.29 -38.96 36.93
N LEU A 237 -30.61 -40.19 37.32
CA LEU A 237 -29.60 -41.22 37.60
C LEU A 237 -29.51 -42.17 36.41
N PRO A 238 -28.48 -42.04 35.55
CA PRO A 238 -28.25 -42.98 34.47
C PRO A 238 -28.20 -44.42 35.00
N SER A 239 -28.81 -45.32 34.24
CA SER A 239 -29.03 -46.73 34.58
C SER A 239 -29.94 -47.00 35.79
N PHE A 240 -30.32 -46.02 36.62
CA PHE A 240 -31.18 -46.20 37.81
C PHE A 240 -32.47 -45.37 37.71
N GLU A 241 -33.00 -45.23 36.50
CA GLU A 241 -34.12 -44.37 36.22
C GLU A 241 -35.42 -44.94 36.80
N HIS A 242 -36.12 -44.10 37.55
CA HIS A 242 -37.41 -44.45 38.12
C HIS A 242 -38.46 -43.43 37.72
N ILE A 243 -39.60 -43.95 37.24
CA ILE A 243 -40.77 -43.16 36.91
C ILE A 243 -41.99 -43.83 37.53
N PHE A 244 -42.81 -43.03 38.20
CA PHE A 244 -44.09 -43.44 38.76
C PHE A 244 -45.17 -42.52 38.19
N ILE A 245 -46.07 -43.11 37.40
CA ILE A 245 -47.12 -42.38 36.69
C ILE A 245 -48.42 -42.59 37.46
N GLN A 246 -48.79 -41.62 38.30
CA GLN A 246 -50.03 -41.67 39.06
C GLN A 246 -51.22 -41.39 38.15
N ASP A 247 -51.15 -40.28 37.41
CA ASP A 247 -52.15 -39.93 36.41
C ASP A 247 -51.59 -39.02 35.30
N SER A 248 -52.44 -38.59 34.35
CA SER A 248 -52.05 -37.76 33.21
C SER A 248 -51.48 -36.38 33.59
N ASN A 249 -51.65 -35.97 34.85
CA ASN A 249 -51.17 -34.71 35.39
C ASN A 249 -50.12 -34.89 36.50
N ASN A 250 -49.88 -36.12 36.95
CA ASN A 250 -49.02 -36.40 38.10
C ASN A 250 -48.05 -37.53 37.76
N VAL A 251 -46.83 -37.12 37.37
CA VAL A 251 -45.73 -38.02 37.07
C VAL A 251 -44.59 -37.72 38.04
N PHE A 252 -44.11 -38.75 38.73
CA PHE A 252 -43.02 -38.63 39.69
C PHE A 252 -41.78 -39.31 39.12
N ILE A 253 -40.66 -38.59 39.10
CA ILE A 253 -39.40 -39.03 38.51
C ILE A 253 -38.33 -39.02 39.62
N GLY A 254 -37.63 -40.14 39.77
CA GLY A 254 -36.49 -40.24 40.69
C GLY A 254 -35.29 -39.46 40.16
N SER A 255 -34.61 -38.74 41.04
CA SER A 255 -33.46 -37.89 40.70
C SER A 255 -32.36 -37.98 41.77
N GLN A 256 -31.16 -37.51 41.43
CA GLN A 256 -30.02 -37.47 42.34
C GLN A 256 -30.27 -36.56 43.55
N GLN A 257 -31.20 -35.62 43.41
CA GLN A 257 -31.55 -34.64 44.45
C GLN A 257 -32.93 -34.93 45.07
N GLY A 258 -33.43 -36.16 44.95
CA GLY A 258 -34.71 -36.59 45.51
C GLY A 258 -35.78 -36.82 44.44
N LEU A 259 -37.00 -36.33 44.67
CA LEU A 259 -38.17 -36.61 43.83
C LEU A 259 -38.56 -35.38 42.99
N ILE A 260 -38.74 -35.58 41.68
CA ILE A 260 -39.26 -34.58 40.77
C ILE A 260 -40.74 -34.87 40.51
N HIS A 261 -41.61 -33.91 40.75
CA HIS A 261 -43.02 -33.96 40.33
C HIS A 261 -43.17 -33.19 39.02
N PHE A 262 -43.58 -33.90 37.98
CA PHE A 262 -43.84 -33.38 36.65
C PHE A 262 -45.34 -33.40 36.36
N SER A 263 -45.86 -32.26 35.91
CA SER A 263 -47.23 -32.14 35.42
C SER A 263 -47.24 -31.49 34.03
N PRO A 264 -47.78 -32.18 33.00
CA PRO A 264 -47.89 -31.64 31.65
C PRO A 264 -48.71 -30.35 31.53
N ARG A 265 -49.54 -30.01 32.53
CA ARG A 265 -50.37 -28.79 32.53
C ARG A 265 -49.54 -27.50 32.52
N PHE A 266 -48.35 -27.51 33.10
CA PHE A 266 -47.50 -26.32 33.24
C PHE A 266 -46.60 -26.04 32.02
N ASN A 267 -46.78 -26.77 30.91
CA ASN A 267 -45.88 -26.70 29.77
C ASN A 267 -46.33 -25.75 28.64
N ARG A 268 -47.46 -25.05 28.82
CA ARG A 268 -48.11 -24.26 27.75
C ARG A 268 -47.37 -22.97 27.35
N SER A 269 -46.29 -22.57 28.04
CA SER A 269 -45.60 -21.28 27.79
C SER A 269 -44.33 -21.35 26.93
N ARG A 270 -43.99 -22.49 26.32
CA ARG A 270 -42.64 -22.69 25.72
C ARG A 270 -42.50 -22.42 24.22
N GLN A 271 -43.54 -21.98 23.52
CA GLN A 271 -43.40 -21.40 22.16
C GLN A 271 -42.93 -19.93 22.19
N GLN A 272 -42.29 -19.51 23.28
CA GLN A 272 -41.69 -18.20 23.38
C GLN A 272 -40.38 -18.21 22.59
N GLN A 273 -40.26 -17.27 21.65
CA GLN A 273 -39.05 -17.00 20.90
C GLN A 273 -37.84 -16.93 21.84
N SER A 274 -36.69 -17.47 21.43
CA SER A 274 -35.49 -17.36 22.26
C SER A 274 -35.14 -15.90 22.50
N ASP A 275 -34.76 -15.58 23.73
CA ASP A 275 -34.25 -14.25 24.07
C ASP A 275 -33.11 -13.89 23.13
N PRO A 276 -33.10 -12.68 22.54
CA PRO A 276 -32.03 -12.27 21.64
C PRO A 276 -30.67 -12.25 22.34
N ALA A 277 -29.61 -12.24 21.53
CA ALA A 277 -28.27 -11.91 21.99
C ALA A 277 -28.18 -10.40 22.26
N TYR A 278 -27.32 -9.99 23.18
CA TYR A 278 -27.04 -8.61 23.54
C TYR A 278 -25.55 -8.42 23.61
N PHE A 279 -25.05 -7.32 23.04
CA PHE A 279 -23.64 -6.97 23.16
C PHE A 279 -23.33 -6.47 24.57
N ARG A 280 -22.28 -7.02 25.16
CA ARG A 280 -21.73 -6.64 26.47
C ARG A 280 -20.58 -5.65 26.35
N ASP A 281 -19.75 -5.82 25.32
CA ASP A 281 -18.60 -4.97 25.05
C ASP A 281 -18.24 -5.10 23.56
N VAL A 282 -17.88 -3.98 22.93
CA VAL A 282 -17.27 -3.97 21.59
C VAL A 282 -16.04 -3.09 21.65
N ARG A 283 -14.89 -3.71 21.38
CA ARG A 283 -13.58 -3.08 21.50
C ARG A 283 -12.85 -3.09 20.19
N PHE A 284 -12.31 -1.95 19.81
CA PHE A 284 -11.37 -1.85 18.71
C PHE A 284 -9.97 -1.61 19.27
N VAL A 285 -9.03 -2.47 18.93
CA VAL A 285 -7.67 -2.47 19.47
C VAL A 285 -6.70 -1.97 18.41
N SER A 286 -5.73 -1.18 18.86
CA SER A 286 -4.63 -0.68 18.05
C SER A 286 -3.40 -0.58 18.93
N GLY A 287 -2.54 -1.60 19.00
CA GLY A 287 -1.23 -1.59 19.67
C GLY A 287 -1.18 -0.99 21.08
N ASP A 288 -1.17 0.35 21.17
CA ASP A 288 -1.11 1.17 22.38
C ASP A 288 -2.48 1.69 22.88
N SER A 289 -3.56 1.51 22.12
CA SER A 289 -4.85 2.16 22.32
C SER A 289 -6.02 1.18 22.16
N VAL A 290 -7.07 1.36 22.96
CA VAL A 290 -8.34 0.62 22.85
C VAL A 290 -9.49 1.62 22.79
N LEU A 291 -10.38 1.46 21.80
CA LEU A 291 -11.63 2.21 21.68
C LEU A 291 -12.79 1.30 22.12
N HIS A 292 -13.52 1.73 23.15
CA HIS A 292 -14.74 1.06 23.61
C HIS A 292 -15.98 1.75 23.06
N ILE A 293 -16.95 0.95 22.63
CA ILE A 293 -18.30 1.43 22.31
C ILE A 293 -19.19 1.25 23.54
N PRO A 294 -19.84 2.31 24.05
CA PRO A 294 -20.70 2.21 25.23
C PRO A 294 -21.88 1.25 25.03
N VAL A 295 -22.18 0.43 26.04
CA VAL A 295 -23.26 -0.58 25.99
C VAL A 295 -24.64 0.00 25.65
N ALA A 296 -24.89 1.25 26.06
CA ALA A 296 -26.12 1.97 25.75
C ALA A 296 -26.33 2.21 24.24
N GLU A 297 -25.24 2.29 23.46
CA GLU A 297 -25.27 2.48 22.01
C GLU A 297 -25.35 1.15 21.24
N LEU A 298 -25.15 0.01 21.93
CA LEU A 298 -25.07 -1.31 21.30
C LEU A 298 -26.41 -2.05 21.19
N ASN A 299 -27.35 -1.81 22.11
CA ASN A 299 -28.56 -2.65 22.27
C ASN A 299 -29.90 -1.88 22.20
N GLY A 300 -29.92 -0.66 21.66
CA GLY A 300 -31.15 0.14 21.52
C GLY A 300 -31.99 -0.23 20.28
N ASP A 301 -33.32 -0.02 20.34
CA ASP A 301 -34.31 -0.31 19.27
C ASP A 301 -34.03 0.37 17.93
N LYS A 302 -33.15 1.36 17.94
CA LYS A 302 -32.44 1.84 16.77
C LYS A 302 -30.97 1.87 17.16
N VAL A 303 -30.12 1.16 16.43
CA VAL A 303 -28.71 1.55 16.25
C VAL A 303 -28.74 2.89 15.49
N SER A 304 -29.20 3.94 16.17
CA SER A 304 -29.50 5.28 15.64
C SER A 304 -28.31 6.21 15.82
N GLY A 305 -27.19 5.69 16.33
CA GLY A 305 -25.90 6.35 16.24
C GLY A 305 -25.34 6.24 14.82
N PRO A 306 -24.55 7.22 14.35
CA PRO A 306 -23.81 7.08 13.11
C PRO A 306 -22.92 5.83 13.19
N LYS A 307 -22.91 5.03 12.11
CA LYS A 307 -22.03 3.87 11.94
C LYS A 307 -20.60 4.21 12.37
N PRO A 308 -20.03 3.56 13.41
CA PRO A 308 -18.70 3.86 13.89
C PRO A 308 -17.69 3.77 12.75
N THR A 309 -16.99 4.88 12.51
CA THR A 309 -16.01 5.01 11.43
C THR A 309 -14.62 5.11 12.05
N LEU A 310 -13.80 4.09 11.79
CA LEU A 310 -12.57 3.86 12.53
C LEU A 310 -11.35 4.04 11.63
N PRO A 311 -10.27 4.67 12.12
CA PRO A 311 -9.00 4.69 11.42
C PRO A 311 -8.45 3.26 11.21
N TYR A 312 -7.73 3.02 10.12
CA TYR A 312 -7.15 1.72 9.77
C TYR A 312 -6.32 1.06 10.88
N ARG A 313 -5.70 1.86 11.77
CA ARG A 313 -4.90 1.33 12.88
C ARG A 313 -5.72 0.49 13.88
N PHE A 314 -7.03 0.70 13.93
CA PHE A 314 -7.99 -0.02 14.77
C PHE A 314 -8.64 -1.16 13.97
N ASN A 315 -7.82 -2.02 13.37
CA ASN A 315 -8.26 -3.13 12.52
C ASN A 315 -8.40 -4.46 13.26
N GLU A 316 -8.29 -4.44 14.57
CA GLU A 316 -8.61 -5.55 15.46
C GLU A 316 -9.88 -5.20 16.23
N VAL A 317 -10.85 -6.12 16.23
CA VAL A 317 -12.13 -5.94 16.91
C VAL A 317 -12.48 -7.18 17.73
N SER A 318 -12.93 -6.95 18.95
CA SER A 318 -13.39 -7.97 19.89
C SER A 318 -14.84 -7.67 20.27
N PHE A 319 -15.72 -8.64 20.06
CA PHE A 319 -17.14 -8.61 20.41
C PHE A 319 -17.37 -9.51 21.60
N GLN A 320 -18.01 -9.00 22.64
CA GLN A 320 -18.56 -9.80 23.73
C GLN A 320 -20.08 -9.69 23.72
N PHE A 321 -20.76 -10.82 23.85
CA PHE A 321 -22.23 -10.89 23.78
C PHE A 321 -22.77 -11.89 24.80
N THR A 322 -24.06 -11.75 25.13
CA THR A 322 -24.75 -12.62 26.09
C THR A 322 -26.20 -12.75 25.71
N SER A 323 -26.95 -13.65 26.33
CA SER A 323 -28.41 -13.71 26.19
C SER A 323 -29.02 -13.93 27.58
N PRO A 324 -30.10 -13.22 27.95
CA PRO A 324 -30.68 -13.26 29.29
C PRO A 324 -31.55 -14.50 29.52
N SER A 325 -31.14 -15.67 28.99
CA SER A 325 -31.86 -16.92 29.22
C SER A 325 -31.40 -17.55 30.54
N TYR A 326 -32.09 -17.19 31.62
CA TYR A 326 -31.76 -17.65 32.98
C TYR A 326 -32.20 -19.08 33.29
N GLU A 327 -32.97 -19.71 32.40
CA GLU A 327 -33.50 -21.06 32.65
C GLU A 327 -32.41 -22.13 32.71
N TYR A 328 -31.29 -21.91 32.00
CA TYR A 328 -30.09 -22.73 32.07
C TYR A 328 -28.89 -21.95 31.47
N PRO A 329 -28.21 -21.11 32.25
CA PRO A 329 -27.20 -20.17 31.71
C PRO A 329 -26.02 -20.84 30.98
N GLY A 330 -25.72 -22.11 31.30
CA GLY A 330 -24.58 -22.85 30.74
C GLY A 330 -24.83 -23.57 29.41
N SER A 331 -26.03 -23.47 28.83
CA SER A 331 -26.43 -24.22 27.63
C SER A 331 -26.97 -23.33 26.52
N ILE A 332 -26.86 -22.02 26.67
CA ILE A 332 -27.10 -21.07 25.58
C ILE A 332 -26.00 -21.28 24.55
N GLN A 333 -26.40 -21.42 23.29
CA GLN A 333 -25.47 -21.46 22.18
C GLN A 333 -25.60 -20.20 21.35
N PHE A 334 -24.48 -19.72 20.80
CA PHE A 334 -24.40 -18.59 19.91
C PHE A 334 -23.91 -19.04 18.54
N SER A 335 -24.38 -18.33 17.52
CA SER A 335 -23.86 -18.40 16.16
C SER A 335 -23.68 -16.97 15.69
N TYR A 336 -22.55 -16.71 15.06
CA TYR A 336 -22.15 -15.36 14.64
C TYR A 336 -21.55 -15.36 13.24
N ARG A 337 -21.49 -14.18 12.64
CA ARG A 337 -20.74 -13.92 11.39
C ARG A 337 -20.37 -12.45 11.26
N LEU A 338 -19.35 -12.17 10.45
CA LEU A 338 -18.95 -10.82 10.08
C LEU A 338 -19.12 -10.60 8.57
N ARG A 339 -20.25 -10.04 8.15
CA ARG A 339 -20.46 -9.69 6.73
C ARG A 339 -19.40 -8.70 6.27
N GLY A 340 -18.87 -8.93 5.07
CA GLY A 340 -17.68 -8.25 4.54
C GLY A 340 -16.36 -8.97 4.84
N TYR A 341 -16.39 -10.02 5.67
CA TYR A 341 -15.27 -10.95 5.91
C TYR A 341 -15.69 -12.41 5.67
N GLU A 342 -16.84 -12.81 6.21
CA GLU A 342 -17.47 -14.13 6.05
C GLU A 342 -18.99 -14.01 5.86
N GLU A 343 -19.55 -14.82 4.96
CA GLU A 343 -20.99 -14.78 4.63
C GLU A 343 -21.81 -15.85 5.39
N GLU A 344 -21.18 -16.99 5.70
CA GLU A 344 -21.84 -18.09 6.40
C GLU A 344 -21.85 -17.88 7.92
N TRP A 345 -22.87 -18.42 8.57
CA TRP A 345 -22.96 -18.44 10.04
C TRP A 345 -21.98 -19.46 10.62
N SER A 346 -21.37 -19.11 11.76
CA SER A 346 -20.56 -20.07 12.52
C SER A 346 -21.38 -21.27 12.99
N SER A 347 -20.71 -22.37 13.29
CA SER A 347 -21.31 -23.45 14.06
C SER A 347 -21.80 -22.94 15.42
N TRP A 348 -22.83 -23.61 15.96
CA TRP A 348 -23.36 -23.30 17.28
C TRP A 348 -22.35 -23.66 18.37
N GLY A 349 -21.95 -22.68 19.18
CA GLY A 349 -21.02 -22.87 20.29
C GLY A 349 -21.45 -22.12 21.55
N ALA A 350 -20.90 -22.48 22.71
CA ALA A 350 -21.19 -21.79 23.97
C ALA A 350 -20.34 -20.51 24.16
N GLU A 351 -19.44 -20.21 23.23
CA GLU A 351 -18.56 -19.05 23.29
C GLU A 351 -19.37 -17.76 23.18
N SER A 352 -19.16 -16.86 24.14
CA SER A 352 -19.83 -15.57 24.28
C SER A 352 -18.97 -14.39 23.82
N PHE A 353 -17.91 -14.68 23.06
CA PHE A 353 -17.02 -13.67 22.50
C PHE A 353 -16.50 -14.10 21.13
N LYS A 354 -16.11 -13.12 20.31
CA LYS A 354 -15.45 -13.35 19.02
C LYS A 354 -14.49 -12.21 18.69
N GLU A 355 -13.32 -12.56 18.18
CA GLU A 355 -12.29 -11.60 17.78
C GLU A 355 -11.94 -11.74 16.30
N TYR A 356 -11.73 -10.60 15.65
CA TYR A 356 -11.20 -10.52 14.29
C TYR A 356 -10.00 -9.60 14.28
N THR A 357 -8.91 -10.07 13.69
CA THR A 357 -7.64 -9.36 13.58
C THR A 357 -7.36 -9.00 12.12
N ASN A 358 -6.57 -7.96 11.87
CA ASN A 358 -6.10 -7.59 10.53
C ASN A 358 -7.23 -7.33 9.51
N LEU A 359 -8.33 -6.72 9.97
CA LEU A 359 -9.40 -6.31 9.07
C LEU A 359 -8.90 -5.26 8.06
N LYS A 360 -9.38 -5.37 6.83
CA LYS A 360 -9.02 -4.43 5.76
C LYS A 360 -9.94 -3.21 5.82
N GLU A 361 -9.66 -2.23 4.99
CA GLU A 361 -10.57 -1.11 4.75
C GLU A 361 -11.88 -1.59 4.14
N GLY A 362 -13.01 -1.10 4.64
CA GLY A 362 -14.31 -1.54 4.16
C GLY A 362 -15.42 -1.44 5.19
N ASP A 363 -16.60 -1.87 4.75
CA ASP A 363 -17.82 -1.91 5.52
C ASP A 363 -18.05 -3.31 6.08
N TYR A 364 -18.23 -3.40 7.40
CA TYR A 364 -18.47 -4.65 8.09
C TYR A 364 -19.78 -4.59 8.87
N THR A 365 -20.43 -5.75 9.02
CA THR A 365 -21.57 -5.91 9.92
C THR A 365 -21.43 -7.22 10.68
N PHE A 366 -21.21 -7.12 11.98
CA PHE A 366 -21.21 -8.28 12.86
C PHE A 366 -22.65 -8.65 13.20
N GLU A 367 -23.02 -9.91 13.00
CA GLU A 367 -24.34 -10.43 13.34
C GLU A 367 -24.17 -11.58 14.34
N VAL A 368 -24.99 -11.62 15.38
CA VAL A 368 -25.01 -12.70 16.36
C VAL A 368 -26.44 -13.07 16.73
N LYS A 369 -26.70 -14.36 16.83
CA LYS A 369 -27.98 -14.91 17.33
C LYS A 369 -27.70 -15.94 18.42
N SER A 370 -28.66 -16.10 19.32
CA SER A 370 -28.62 -17.09 20.39
C SER A 370 -29.61 -18.22 20.10
N LYS A 371 -29.39 -19.36 20.73
CA LYS A 371 -30.27 -20.52 20.72
C LYS A 371 -30.39 -21.03 22.15
N ASN A 372 -31.63 -21.14 22.62
CA ASN A 372 -31.91 -21.60 23.98
C ASN A 372 -31.80 -23.14 24.10
N ILE A 373 -32.01 -23.67 25.31
CA ILE A 373 -32.00 -25.12 25.57
C ILE A 373 -32.98 -25.92 24.73
N PHE A 374 -34.06 -25.29 24.27
CA PHE A 374 -35.10 -25.93 23.50
C PHE A 374 -34.78 -26.00 22.01
N GLY A 375 -33.62 -25.49 21.60
CA GLY A 375 -33.21 -25.43 20.19
C GLY A 375 -33.89 -24.31 19.40
N VAL A 376 -34.62 -23.41 20.08
CA VAL A 376 -35.27 -22.26 19.44
C VAL A 376 -34.23 -21.16 19.23
N GLU A 377 -34.11 -20.66 18.00
CA GLU A 377 -33.22 -19.57 17.64
C GLU A 377 -33.85 -18.20 17.92
N SER A 378 -33.03 -17.22 18.28
CA SER A 378 -33.43 -15.82 18.38
C SER A 378 -33.34 -15.09 17.04
N ASN A 379 -33.94 -13.91 16.98
CA ASN A 379 -33.58 -12.95 15.92
C ASN A 379 -32.09 -12.57 16.08
N ALA A 380 -31.42 -12.31 14.95
CA ALA A 380 -30.04 -11.84 14.94
C ALA A 380 -29.96 -10.37 15.37
N VAL A 381 -28.99 -10.06 16.21
CA VAL A 381 -28.62 -8.71 16.60
C VAL A 381 -27.39 -8.29 15.81
N ILE A 382 -27.41 -7.07 15.28
CA ILE A 382 -26.46 -6.59 14.28
C ILE A 382 -25.68 -5.38 14.79
N PHE A 383 -24.40 -5.32 14.44
CA PHE A 383 -23.52 -4.18 14.74
C PHE A 383 -22.70 -3.78 13.49
N PRO A 384 -23.10 -2.71 12.78
CA PRO A 384 -22.38 -2.22 11.61
C PRO A 384 -21.23 -1.29 12.00
N PHE A 385 -20.08 -1.39 11.32
CA PHE A 385 -18.93 -0.48 11.48
C PHE A 385 -18.11 -0.35 10.19
N HIS A 386 -17.31 0.71 10.06
CA HIS A 386 -16.50 1.00 8.86
C HIS A 386 -15.04 1.23 9.23
N ILE A 387 -14.11 0.60 8.51
CA ILE A 387 -12.67 0.80 8.65
C ILE A 387 -12.18 1.66 7.48
N ARG A 388 -11.64 2.84 7.79
CA ARG A 388 -11.09 3.77 6.80
C ARG A 388 -9.80 3.21 6.19
N PRO A 389 -9.46 3.56 4.94
CA PRO A 389 -8.18 3.19 4.34
C PRO A 389 -6.99 3.78 5.10
N PRO A 390 -5.81 3.13 5.03
CA PRO A 390 -4.60 3.66 5.65
C PRO A 390 -4.19 4.99 5.00
N MET A 391 -3.54 5.87 5.77
CA MET A 391 -3.26 7.26 5.33
C MET A 391 -2.54 7.34 3.98
N HIS A 392 -1.62 6.41 3.68
CA HIS A 392 -0.85 6.36 2.42
C HIS A 392 -1.66 5.90 1.20
N ARG A 393 -2.85 5.30 1.41
CA ARG A 393 -3.80 4.91 0.36
C ARG A 393 -5.00 5.85 0.25
N SER A 394 -5.02 6.92 1.04
CA SER A 394 -6.06 7.96 0.94
C SER A 394 -6.02 8.64 -0.43
N GLN A 395 -7.18 9.08 -0.93
CA GLN A 395 -7.29 9.84 -2.19
C GLN A 395 -6.41 11.10 -2.19
N LEU A 396 -6.25 11.76 -1.03
CA LEU A 396 -5.36 12.92 -0.88
C LEU A 396 -3.87 12.53 -0.99
N ALA A 397 -3.48 11.38 -0.45
CA ALA A 397 -2.12 10.87 -0.59
C ALA A 397 -1.79 10.51 -2.04
N MET A 398 -2.76 9.92 -2.75
CA MET A 398 -2.62 9.66 -4.18
C MET A 398 -2.44 10.95 -4.99
N ALA A 399 -3.23 11.99 -4.70
CA ALA A 399 -3.06 13.31 -5.33
C ALA A 399 -1.67 13.93 -5.04
N PHE A 400 -1.17 13.77 -3.81
CA PHE A 400 0.17 14.21 -3.43
C PHE A 400 1.28 13.46 -4.19
N TYR A 401 1.16 12.14 -4.37
CA TYR A 401 2.11 11.36 -5.17
C TYR A 401 2.12 11.81 -6.64
N ILE A 402 0.96 12.07 -7.21
CA ILE A 402 0.84 12.61 -8.58
C ILE A 402 1.51 14.00 -8.67
N LEU A 403 1.33 14.86 -7.66
CA LEU A 403 1.99 16.16 -7.61
C LEU A 403 3.52 16.05 -7.55
N LEU A 404 4.05 15.17 -6.70
CA LEU A 404 5.50 14.93 -6.61
C LEU A 404 6.07 14.39 -7.93
N LEU A 405 5.35 13.49 -8.59
CA LEU A 405 5.71 12.99 -9.91
C LEU A 405 5.75 14.13 -10.95
N LEU A 406 4.75 15.01 -10.94
CA LEU A 406 4.69 16.16 -11.85
C LEU A 406 5.82 17.15 -11.57
N LEU A 407 6.11 17.45 -10.31
CA LEU A 407 7.25 18.30 -9.91
C LEU A 407 8.58 17.68 -10.32
N PHE A 408 8.74 16.37 -10.22
CA PHE A 408 9.92 15.66 -10.70
C PHE A 408 10.09 15.83 -12.22
N PHE A 409 9.03 15.66 -13.00
CA PHE A 409 9.07 15.87 -14.46
C PHE A 409 9.35 17.34 -14.83
N VAL A 410 8.67 18.30 -14.19
CA VAL A 410 8.90 19.73 -14.40
C VAL A 410 10.34 20.10 -14.01
N GLY A 411 10.85 19.58 -12.89
CA GLY A 411 12.22 19.75 -12.45
C GLY A 411 13.22 19.24 -13.49
N ASN A 412 13.00 18.04 -14.03
CA ASN A 412 13.81 17.48 -15.12
C ASN A 412 13.75 18.35 -16.38
N ILE A 413 12.57 18.80 -16.80
CA ILE A 413 12.41 19.68 -17.97
C ILE A 413 13.17 21.00 -17.75
N VAL A 414 13.07 21.60 -16.56
CA VAL A 414 13.78 22.83 -16.20
C VAL A 414 15.29 22.60 -16.17
N PHE A 415 15.75 21.48 -15.61
CA PHE A 415 17.17 21.11 -15.57
C PHE A 415 17.74 20.95 -16.97
N VAL A 416 17.07 20.20 -17.85
CA VAL A 416 17.45 20.03 -19.25
C VAL A 416 17.43 21.38 -19.99
N LYS A 417 16.38 22.20 -19.84
CA LYS A 417 16.30 23.53 -20.45
C LYS A 417 17.42 24.46 -19.96
N ARG A 418 17.81 24.39 -18.67
CA ARG A 418 18.95 25.14 -18.13
C ARG A 418 20.28 24.67 -18.74
N GLY A 419 20.46 23.36 -18.92
CA GLY A 419 21.61 22.79 -19.63
C GLY A 419 21.69 23.29 -21.07
N ILE A 420 20.59 23.24 -21.82
CA ILE A 420 20.50 23.72 -23.21
C ILE A 420 20.77 25.23 -23.30
N LYS A 421 20.21 26.04 -22.39
CA LYS A 421 20.47 27.49 -22.37
C LYS A 421 21.95 27.81 -22.14
N LYS A 422 22.61 27.10 -21.21
CA LYS A 422 24.06 27.26 -20.98
C LYS A 422 24.89 26.88 -22.21
N ALA A 423 24.52 25.79 -22.90
CA ALA A 423 25.19 25.37 -24.12
C ALA A 423 25.00 26.38 -25.28
N ARG A 424 23.79 26.92 -25.46
CA ARG A 424 23.54 27.98 -26.46
C ARG A 424 24.31 29.26 -26.15
N LEU A 425 24.41 29.63 -24.87
CA LEU A 425 25.16 30.82 -24.46
C LEU A 425 26.66 30.66 -24.75
N SER A 426 27.23 29.49 -24.46
CA SER A 426 28.65 29.23 -24.76
C SER A 426 28.93 29.21 -26.26
N GLU A 427 27.99 28.70 -27.08
CA GLU A 427 28.10 28.74 -28.53
C GLU A 427 28.03 30.18 -29.08
N MET A 428 27.09 30.99 -28.59
CA MET A 428 27.00 32.41 -28.97
C MET A 428 28.25 33.20 -28.60
N LEU A 429 28.83 32.95 -27.41
CA LEU A 429 30.08 33.57 -27.00
C LEU A 429 31.25 33.17 -27.91
N LYS A 430 31.32 31.90 -28.33
CA LYS A 430 32.32 31.44 -29.31
C LYS A 430 32.16 32.13 -30.67
N ARG A 431 30.93 32.22 -31.19
CA ARG A 431 30.65 32.91 -32.46
C ARG A 431 30.98 34.40 -32.39
N LYS A 432 30.64 35.07 -31.29
CA LYS A 432 30.98 36.48 -31.07
C LYS A 432 32.50 36.69 -31.09
N LYS A 433 33.25 35.83 -30.40
CA LYS A 433 34.72 35.87 -30.41
C LYS A 433 35.31 35.66 -31.81
N GLN A 434 34.78 34.70 -32.57
CA GLN A 434 35.21 34.49 -33.97
C GLN A 434 34.92 35.70 -34.86
N LEU A 435 33.78 36.38 -34.68
CA LEU A 435 33.46 37.60 -35.41
C LEU A 435 34.39 38.77 -35.04
N GLU A 436 34.76 38.89 -33.76
CA GLU A 436 35.73 39.91 -33.31
C GLU A 436 37.12 39.65 -33.91
N GLU A 437 37.58 38.40 -33.95
CA GLU A 437 38.85 38.00 -34.59
C GLU A 437 38.83 38.30 -36.10
N GLN A 438 37.71 38.00 -36.80
CA GLN A 438 37.54 38.33 -38.22
C GLN A 438 37.54 39.84 -38.47
N ALA A 439 36.88 40.62 -37.62
CA ALA A 439 36.85 42.08 -37.72
C ALA A 439 38.24 42.70 -37.50
N GLN A 440 39.04 42.15 -36.57
CA GLN A 440 40.43 42.56 -36.37
C GLN A 440 41.29 42.25 -37.60
N ALA A 441 41.22 41.03 -38.13
CA ALA A 441 41.96 40.65 -39.33
C ALA A 441 41.57 41.50 -40.56
N PHE A 442 40.29 41.87 -40.68
CA PHE A 442 39.83 42.79 -41.73
C PHE A 442 40.41 44.19 -41.56
N ARG A 443 40.42 44.71 -40.32
CA ARG A 443 40.99 46.03 -40.01
C ARG A 443 42.48 46.12 -40.31
N GLU A 444 43.24 45.07 -40.01
CA GLU A 444 44.66 44.99 -40.37
C GLU A 444 44.88 45.01 -41.89
N LYS A 445 44.07 44.26 -42.65
CA LYS A 445 44.11 44.30 -44.13
C LYS A 445 43.80 45.69 -44.68
N SER A 446 42.80 46.40 -44.14
CA SER A 446 42.48 47.76 -44.57
C SER A 446 43.63 48.75 -44.32
N LEU A 447 44.27 48.67 -43.14
CA LEU A 447 45.43 49.51 -42.82
C LEU A 447 46.63 49.27 -43.75
N MET A 448 46.84 48.02 -44.17
CA MET A 448 47.90 47.69 -45.13
C MET A 448 47.63 48.30 -46.51
N SER A 449 46.38 48.24 -46.99
CA SER A 449 45.99 48.83 -48.27
C SER A 449 46.10 50.36 -48.26
N GLU A 450 45.77 51.02 -47.15
CA GLU A 450 45.90 52.47 -47.00
C GLU A 450 47.36 52.94 -47.11
N LYS A 451 48.30 52.20 -46.50
CA LYS A 451 49.74 52.48 -46.63
C LYS A 451 50.24 52.37 -48.07
N GLU A 452 49.75 51.38 -48.81
CA GLU A 452 50.12 51.16 -50.21
C GLU A 452 49.65 52.32 -51.11
N ILE A 453 48.44 52.84 -50.88
CA ILE A 453 47.91 54.02 -51.59
C ILE A 453 48.77 55.27 -51.32
N ILE A 454 49.20 55.49 -50.08
CA ILE A 454 50.05 56.64 -49.72
C ILE A 454 51.42 56.55 -50.41
N HIS A 455 52.02 55.36 -50.47
CA HIS A 455 53.30 55.16 -51.15
C HIS A 455 53.24 55.55 -52.62
N LEU A 456 52.23 55.08 -53.36
CA LEU A 456 52.06 55.36 -54.79
C LEU A 456 51.88 56.86 -55.08
N LYS A 457 51.22 57.59 -54.18
CA LYS A 457 50.99 59.04 -54.35
C LYS A 457 52.27 59.88 -54.25
N ASN A 458 53.20 59.50 -53.37
CA ASN A 458 54.47 60.20 -53.21
C ASN A 458 55.40 60.00 -54.41
N GLU A 459 55.34 58.83 -55.05
CA GLU A 459 56.14 58.52 -56.24
C GLU A 459 55.72 59.37 -57.46
N ALA A 460 54.41 59.60 -57.64
CA ALA A 460 53.89 60.46 -58.70
C ALA A 460 54.30 61.94 -58.56
N LEU A 461 54.35 62.48 -57.34
CA LEU A 461 54.75 63.88 -57.09
C LEU A 461 56.24 64.15 -57.39
N SER A 462 57.12 63.18 -57.11
CA SER A 462 58.56 63.34 -57.32
C SER A 462 58.97 63.34 -58.81
N THR A 463 58.22 62.63 -59.65
CA THR A 463 58.47 62.57 -61.10
C THR A 463 58.09 63.88 -61.81
N GLU A 464 57.04 64.57 -61.35
CA GLU A 464 56.60 65.85 -61.91
C GLU A 464 57.60 67.00 -61.66
N MET A 465 58.14 67.09 -60.44
CA MET A 465 59.13 68.12 -60.07
C MET A 465 60.42 68.02 -60.91
N ASN A 466 60.88 66.80 -61.18
CA ASN A 466 62.11 66.56 -61.93
C ASN A 466 62.00 66.88 -63.43
N HIS A 467 60.79 66.83 -64.01
CA HIS A 467 60.56 67.23 -65.39
C HIS A 467 60.76 68.74 -65.60
N LYS A 468 60.21 69.56 -64.69
CA LYS A 468 60.27 71.03 -64.77
C LYS A 468 61.70 71.59 -64.66
N ASN A 469 62.55 71.00 -63.81
CA ASN A 469 63.95 71.44 -63.66
C ASN A 469 64.83 71.15 -64.89
N LYS A 470 64.54 70.09 -65.65
CA LYS A 470 65.27 69.76 -66.88
C LYS A 470 65.01 70.76 -68.02
N GLU A 471 63.80 71.31 -68.12
CA GLU A 471 63.47 72.28 -69.16
C GLU A 471 64.25 73.60 -69.00
N LEU A 472 64.44 74.05 -67.75
CA LEU A 472 65.17 75.28 -67.42
C LEU A 472 66.67 75.22 -67.76
N ALA A 473 67.31 74.08 -67.52
CA ALA A 473 68.73 73.89 -67.80
C ALA A 473 69.03 73.92 -69.32
N ASN A 474 68.17 73.34 -70.14
CA ASN A 474 68.33 73.30 -71.60
C ASN A 474 68.17 74.68 -72.26
N ALA A 475 67.23 75.51 -71.79
CA ALA A 475 67.06 76.86 -72.30
C ALA A 475 68.28 77.76 -72.01
N THR A 476 68.90 77.59 -70.84
CA THR A 476 70.04 78.41 -70.38
C THR A 476 71.33 78.11 -71.15
N LEU A 477 71.62 76.84 -71.44
CA LEU A 477 72.83 76.42 -72.16
C LEU A 477 72.85 76.87 -73.63
N ASN A 478 71.70 76.82 -74.30
CA ASN A 478 71.57 77.25 -75.70
C ASN A 478 71.86 78.75 -75.88
N LEU A 479 71.50 79.57 -74.89
CA LEU A 479 71.72 81.01 -74.90
C LEU A 479 73.20 81.39 -74.78
N VAL A 480 73.91 80.75 -73.85
CA VAL A 480 75.36 80.98 -73.64
C VAL A 480 76.16 80.57 -74.87
N HIS A 481 75.81 79.44 -75.49
CA HIS A 481 76.49 78.94 -76.68
C HIS A 481 76.35 79.89 -77.88
N LYS A 482 75.13 80.40 -78.15
CA LYS A 482 74.86 81.34 -79.25
C LYS A 482 75.67 82.63 -79.14
N ASN A 483 75.73 83.23 -77.94
CA ASN A 483 76.47 84.48 -77.74
C ASN A 483 77.99 84.31 -77.85
N LYS A 484 78.53 83.16 -77.46
CA LYS A 484 79.95 82.85 -77.65
C LYS A 484 80.32 82.80 -79.14
N ILE A 485 79.54 82.10 -79.96
CA ILE A 485 79.75 82.01 -81.41
C ILE A 485 79.70 83.40 -82.07
N LEU A 486 78.72 84.22 -81.72
CA LEU A 486 78.59 85.57 -82.29
C LEU A 486 79.77 86.49 -81.89
N THR A 487 80.37 86.27 -80.73
CA THR A 487 81.54 87.02 -80.27
C THR A 487 82.81 86.57 -81.02
N ASP A 488 83.00 85.27 -81.23
CA ASP A 488 84.14 84.74 -82.00
C ASP A 488 84.09 85.22 -83.46
N ILE A 489 82.91 85.21 -84.10
CA ILE A 489 82.72 85.72 -85.47
C ILE A 489 83.07 87.23 -85.55
N LYS A 490 82.72 88.01 -84.52
CA LYS A 490 83.05 89.44 -84.45
C LYS A 490 84.57 89.67 -84.39
N GLU A 491 85.30 88.90 -83.58
CA GLU A 491 86.75 89.05 -83.48
C GLU A 491 87.44 88.72 -84.81
N GLN A 492 87.02 87.67 -85.51
CA GLN A 492 87.57 87.33 -86.83
C GLN A 492 87.35 88.44 -87.86
N PHE A 493 86.16 89.06 -87.90
CA PHE A 493 85.93 90.20 -88.79
C PHE A 493 86.75 91.45 -88.40
N SER A 494 87.07 91.62 -87.13
CA SER A 494 87.88 92.76 -86.66
C SER A 494 89.36 92.62 -87.06
N LEU A 495 89.87 91.39 -87.17
CA LEU A 495 91.23 91.11 -87.65
C LEU A 495 91.41 91.40 -89.15
N LEU A 496 90.35 91.35 -89.94
CA LEU A 496 90.37 91.65 -91.39
C LEU A 496 90.30 93.15 -91.70
N TYR A 497 90.26 94.02 -90.68
CA TYR A 497 90.20 95.47 -90.83
C TYR A 497 91.62 96.06 -90.89
N HIS A 498 92.11 96.36 -92.10
CA HIS A 498 93.40 97.06 -92.31
C HIS A 498 93.19 98.43 -92.98
N GLU A 499 93.95 99.45 -92.58
CA GLU A 499 93.66 100.86 -92.86
C GLU A 499 93.87 101.32 -94.31
N ASN A 500 94.52 100.54 -95.19
CA ASN A 500 95.10 101.05 -96.44
C ASN A 500 94.60 100.45 -97.77
N GLU A 501 93.42 99.82 -97.88
CA GLU A 501 92.83 99.46 -99.21
C GLU A 501 91.27 99.59 -99.30
N GLU A 502 90.81 99.87 -100.54
CA GLU A 502 89.45 100.08 -101.11
C GLU A 502 88.22 100.38 -100.20
N SER A 503 87.58 101.53 -100.47
CA SER A 503 86.40 102.12 -99.80
C SER A 503 85.20 101.19 -99.61
N GLU A 504 84.95 100.28 -100.55
CA GLU A 504 83.73 99.45 -100.57
C GLU A 504 83.80 98.26 -99.60
N ARG A 505 84.96 97.60 -99.48
CA ARG A 505 85.19 96.50 -98.52
C ARG A 505 85.17 96.97 -97.06
N LYS A 506 85.73 98.16 -96.80
CA LYS A 506 85.73 98.78 -95.46
C LYS A 506 84.30 99.04 -94.98
N HIS A 507 83.40 99.45 -95.88
CA HIS A 507 82.00 99.67 -95.57
C HIS A 507 81.25 98.35 -95.30
N GLN A 508 81.47 97.32 -96.12
CA GLN A 508 80.83 96.00 -95.95
C GLN A 508 81.22 95.31 -94.63
N ILE A 509 82.51 95.29 -94.28
CA ILE A 509 82.99 94.71 -93.01
C ILE A 509 82.45 95.51 -91.81
N SER A 510 82.46 96.85 -91.90
CA SER A 510 81.89 97.71 -90.86
C SER A 510 80.37 97.51 -90.70
N GLN A 511 79.62 97.27 -91.77
CA GLN A 511 78.20 96.96 -91.72
C GLN A 511 77.91 95.59 -91.09
N LEU A 512 78.73 94.56 -91.41
CA LEU A 512 78.61 93.22 -90.80
C LEU A 512 78.93 93.25 -89.30
N ILE A 513 80.00 93.93 -88.89
CA ILE A 513 80.33 94.12 -87.46
C ILE A 513 79.21 94.88 -86.74
N ARG A 514 78.59 95.88 -87.38
CA ARG A 514 77.42 96.58 -86.79
C ARG A 514 76.18 95.68 -86.66
N LYS A 515 75.88 94.85 -87.67
CA LYS A 515 74.77 93.88 -87.59
C LYS A 515 74.98 92.86 -86.47
N ILE A 516 76.20 92.31 -86.33
CA ILE A 516 76.55 91.38 -85.25
C ILE A 516 76.46 92.08 -83.89
N ASN A 517 76.96 93.31 -83.75
CA ASN A 517 76.83 94.07 -82.50
C ASN A 517 75.35 94.39 -82.15
N LYS A 518 74.49 94.61 -83.15
CA LYS A 518 73.04 94.81 -82.93
C LYS A 518 72.37 93.52 -82.45
N GLU A 519 72.78 92.35 -82.97
CA GLU A 519 72.21 91.06 -82.58
C GLU A 519 72.68 90.59 -81.20
N ILE A 520 73.96 90.83 -80.85
CA ILE A 520 74.48 90.59 -79.49
C ILE A 520 73.80 91.54 -78.46
N LYS A 521 73.44 92.77 -78.87
CA LYS A 521 72.76 93.76 -78.00
C LYS A 521 71.23 93.73 -78.08
N ASN A 522 70.62 92.66 -78.60
CA ASN A 522 69.16 92.60 -78.69
C ASN A 522 68.51 92.55 -77.27
N GLU A 523 68.05 93.70 -76.79
CA GLU A 523 67.45 93.90 -75.45
C GLU A 523 66.15 93.12 -75.21
N GLN A 524 65.53 92.58 -76.27
CA GLN A 524 64.25 91.88 -76.17
C GLN A 524 64.36 90.55 -75.40
N TYR A 525 65.51 89.85 -75.48
CA TYR A 525 65.76 88.63 -74.71
C TYR A 525 66.22 88.91 -73.28
N GLN A 526 66.91 90.04 -73.03
CA GLN A 526 67.25 90.47 -71.66
C GLN A 526 65.99 90.71 -70.82
N LYS A 527 64.91 91.22 -71.43
CA LYS A 527 63.61 91.42 -70.76
C LYS A 527 62.90 90.11 -70.41
N VAL A 528 62.87 89.12 -71.32
CA VAL A 528 62.26 87.79 -71.06
C VAL A 528 63.06 87.01 -70.01
N PHE A 529 64.39 87.10 -70.07
CA PHE A 529 65.24 86.52 -69.02
C PHE A 529 64.95 87.16 -67.67
N ASN A 530 64.89 88.50 -67.59
CA ASN A 530 64.61 89.20 -66.33
C ASN A 530 63.22 88.83 -65.77
N SER A 531 62.18 88.69 -66.60
CA SER A 531 60.84 88.34 -66.10
C SER A 531 60.77 86.93 -65.51
N TYR A 532 61.37 85.93 -66.16
CA TYR A 532 61.40 84.56 -65.63
C TYR A 532 62.36 84.40 -64.44
N PHE A 533 63.46 85.15 -64.44
CA PHE A 533 64.42 85.17 -63.33
C PHE A 533 63.82 85.75 -62.06
N ASP A 534 63.09 86.87 -62.19
CA ASP A 534 62.40 87.49 -61.05
C ASP A 534 61.27 86.60 -60.53
N GLU A 535 60.58 85.82 -61.37
CA GLU A 535 59.51 84.89 -60.95
C GLU A 535 60.07 83.70 -60.15
N VAL A 536 61.06 82.98 -60.68
CA VAL A 536 61.64 81.78 -60.04
C VAL A 536 62.43 82.11 -58.77
N HIS A 537 63.03 83.29 -58.69
CA HIS A 537 63.85 83.70 -57.55
C HIS A 537 63.17 84.73 -56.63
N SER A 538 61.89 85.04 -56.84
CA SER A 538 61.12 85.98 -56.02
C SER A 538 61.20 85.66 -54.51
N ASP A 539 60.93 84.42 -54.11
CA ASP A 539 60.99 83.98 -52.71
C ASP A 539 62.39 84.12 -52.12
N PHE A 540 63.42 83.75 -52.88
CA PHE A 540 64.80 83.89 -52.46
C PHE A 540 65.19 85.37 -52.26
N VAL A 541 64.88 86.22 -53.24
CA VAL A 541 65.19 87.66 -53.18
C VAL A 541 64.45 88.31 -52.01
N ASN A 542 63.20 87.91 -51.76
CA ASN A 542 62.42 88.39 -50.61
C ASN A 542 63.06 87.97 -49.28
N ARG A 543 63.49 86.71 -49.12
CA ARG A 543 64.19 86.25 -47.92
C ARG A 543 65.53 86.97 -47.71
N LEU A 544 66.31 87.14 -48.77
CA LEU A 544 67.62 87.79 -48.68
C LEU A 544 67.49 89.29 -48.38
N LYS A 545 66.51 89.97 -48.97
CA LYS A 545 66.23 91.39 -48.70
C LYS A 545 65.66 91.62 -47.30
N ALA A 546 64.88 90.66 -46.78
CA ALA A 546 64.42 90.69 -45.38
C ALA A 546 65.59 90.54 -44.40
N ALA A 547 66.55 89.66 -44.68
CA ALA A 547 67.74 89.47 -43.85
C ALA A 547 68.76 90.63 -43.97
N TYR A 548 68.93 91.20 -45.17
CA TYR A 548 69.90 92.26 -45.45
C TYR A 548 69.28 93.42 -46.24
N PRO A 549 68.56 94.35 -45.57
CA PRO A 549 67.83 95.43 -46.23
C PRO A 549 68.71 96.45 -46.99
N GLY A 550 70.01 96.53 -46.67
CA GLY A 550 70.97 97.47 -47.27
C GLY A 550 71.56 97.03 -48.63
N LEU A 551 71.14 95.89 -49.17
CA LEU A 551 71.59 95.39 -50.47
C LEU A 551 70.91 96.15 -51.61
N THR A 552 71.72 96.62 -52.56
CA THR A 552 71.22 97.27 -53.77
C THR A 552 70.61 96.23 -54.73
N PRO A 553 69.71 96.63 -55.65
CA PRO A 553 69.17 95.72 -56.66
C PRO A 553 70.26 94.99 -57.48
N ARG A 554 71.39 95.67 -57.72
CA ARG A 554 72.55 95.11 -58.42
C ARG A 554 73.23 93.98 -57.63
N GLU A 555 73.29 94.11 -56.32
CA GLU A 555 73.86 93.12 -55.39
C GLU A 555 72.92 91.93 -55.15
N LEU A 556 71.61 92.17 -55.11
CA LEU A 556 70.60 91.10 -55.09
C LEU A 556 70.68 90.26 -56.37
N ARG A 557 70.83 90.91 -57.52
CA ARG A 557 71.01 90.23 -58.81
C ARG A 557 72.28 89.40 -58.86
N LEU A 558 73.40 89.95 -58.37
CA LEU A 558 74.64 89.19 -58.22
C LEU A 558 74.42 87.94 -57.35
N SER A 559 73.70 88.07 -56.23
CA SER A 559 73.40 86.95 -55.33
C SER A 559 72.58 85.86 -56.01
N ALA A 560 71.56 86.22 -56.78
CA ALA A 560 70.77 85.23 -57.51
C ALA A 560 71.58 84.48 -58.58
N TYR A 561 72.51 85.16 -59.28
CA TYR A 561 73.45 84.47 -60.17
C TYR A 561 74.42 83.53 -59.43
N LEU A 562 74.84 83.90 -58.22
CA LEU A 562 75.65 83.02 -57.37
C LEU A 562 74.86 81.80 -56.91
N ARG A 563 73.58 81.95 -56.54
CA ARG A 563 72.69 80.83 -56.21
C ARG A 563 72.54 79.84 -57.35
N MET A 564 72.57 80.31 -58.60
CA MET A 564 72.59 79.46 -59.79
C MET A 564 73.93 78.76 -60.04
N ASN A 565 74.90 78.89 -59.14
CA ASN A 565 76.24 78.34 -59.26
C ASN A 565 77.05 78.85 -60.46
N LEU A 566 76.77 80.07 -60.94
CA LEU A 566 77.50 80.64 -62.08
C LEU A 566 78.89 81.14 -61.65
N SER A 567 79.89 80.92 -62.49
CA SER A 567 81.27 81.38 -62.25
C SER A 567 81.43 82.88 -62.53
N SER A 568 82.46 83.52 -61.95
CA SER A 568 82.75 84.94 -62.20
C SER A 568 82.94 85.28 -63.70
N LYS A 569 83.43 84.33 -64.50
CA LYS A 569 83.59 84.50 -65.94
C LYS A 569 82.25 84.51 -66.69
N GLU A 570 81.25 83.81 -66.17
CA GLU A 570 79.90 83.73 -66.77
C GLU A 570 79.00 84.88 -66.31
N ILE A 571 79.13 85.30 -65.04
CA ILE A 571 78.34 86.41 -64.49
C ILE A 571 78.78 87.76 -65.07
N ALA A 572 80.07 87.96 -65.34
CA ALA A 572 80.60 89.25 -65.79
C ALA A 572 79.93 89.77 -67.10
N PRO A 573 79.77 88.94 -68.15
CA PRO A 573 78.97 89.29 -69.32
C PRO A 573 77.51 89.63 -69.00
N LEU A 574 76.84 88.84 -68.13
CA LEU A 574 75.44 89.05 -67.76
C LEU A 574 75.22 90.37 -67.03
N MET A 575 76.22 90.80 -66.25
CA MET A 575 76.24 92.05 -65.50
C MET A 575 76.79 93.25 -66.31
N ASN A 576 77.18 93.02 -67.56
CA ASN A 576 77.83 93.97 -68.45
C ASN A 576 79.03 94.70 -67.81
N ILE A 577 79.90 93.94 -67.14
CA ILE A 577 81.13 94.43 -66.50
C ILE A 577 82.30 93.49 -66.79
N SER A 578 83.53 93.98 -66.62
CA SER A 578 84.71 93.12 -66.69
C SER A 578 84.74 92.12 -65.52
N VAL A 579 85.38 90.95 -65.73
CA VAL A 579 85.58 89.95 -64.66
C VAL A 579 86.24 90.59 -63.42
N ARG A 580 87.19 91.51 -63.61
CA ARG A 580 87.82 92.27 -62.53
C ARG A 580 86.83 93.20 -61.80
N GLY A 581 85.90 93.82 -62.52
CA GLY A 581 84.81 94.60 -61.93
C GLY A 581 83.80 93.75 -61.15
N LEU A 582 83.58 92.50 -61.58
CA LEU A 582 82.74 91.55 -60.86
C LEU A 582 83.39 91.10 -59.54
N GLU A 583 84.69 90.82 -59.52
CA GLU A 583 85.41 90.48 -58.28
C GLU A 583 85.33 91.59 -57.23
N ILE A 584 85.44 92.86 -57.67
CA ILE A 584 85.21 94.01 -56.79
C ILE A 584 83.76 94.04 -56.28
N SER A 585 82.79 93.68 -57.12
CA SER A 585 81.38 93.62 -56.72
C SER A 585 81.11 92.50 -55.72
N ARG A 586 81.71 91.31 -55.89
CA ARG A 586 81.68 90.20 -54.92
C ARG A 586 82.29 90.61 -53.59
N TYR A 587 83.42 91.31 -53.61
CA TYR A 587 84.06 91.84 -52.40
C TYR A 587 83.16 92.83 -51.65
N ARG A 588 82.50 93.75 -52.37
CA ARG A 588 81.52 94.68 -51.78
C ARG A 588 80.31 93.96 -51.20
N LEU A 589 79.77 92.98 -51.92
CA LEU A 589 78.66 92.14 -51.44
C LEU A 589 79.04 91.41 -50.15
N ARG A 590 80.23 90.78 -50.11
CA ARG A 590 80.77 90.13 -48.92
C ARG A 590 80.84 91.08 -47.71
N LYS A 591 81.34 92.30 -47.93
CA LYS A 591 81.44 93.32 -46.87
C LYS A 591 80.06 93.74 -46.35
N LYS A 592 79.04 93.85 -47.21
CA LYS A 592 77.66 94.17 -46.80
C LYS A 592 76.94 93.04 -46.09
N LEU A 593 77.24 91.79 -46.43
CA LEU A 593 76.74 90.60 -45.75
C LEU A 593 77.49 90.32 -44.43
N ASN A 594 78.52 91.13 -44.11
CA ASN A 594 79.38 90.99 -42.93
C ASN A 594 80.05 89.60 -42.83
N LEU A 595 80.49 89.05 -43.96
CA LEU A 595 81.08 87.70 -44.07
C LEU A 595 82.60 87.72 -43.94
N ASP A 596 83.14 86.95 -42.99
CA ASP A 596 84.58 86.71 -42.83
C ASP A 596 85.19 86.06 -44.08
N HIS A 597 86.43 86.45 -44.45
CA HIS A 597 87.13 86.02 -45.66
C HIS A 597 87.19 84.49 -45.87
N THR A 598 87.06 83.70 -44.81
CA THR A 598 87.09 82.23 -44.84
C THR A 598 85.81 81.57 -45.39
N ILE A 599 84.65 82.24 -45.33
CA ILE A 599 83.37 81.65 -45.77
C ILE A 599 83.18 81.80 -47.28
N ASN A 600 82.85 80.74 -48.02
CA ASN A 600 82.55 80.86 -49.45
C ASN A 600 81.23 81.62 -49.68
N LEU A 601 81.32 82.73 -50.41
CA LEU A 601 80.18 83.59 -50.72
C LEU A 601 79.08 82.84 -51.51
N THR A 602 79.45 81.91 -52.39
CA THR A 602 78.46 81.18 -53.20
C THR A 602 77.66 80.20 -52.34
N ASP A 603 78.33 79.41 -51.50
CA ASP A 603 77.69 78.40 -50.65
C ASP A 603 76.77 79.05 -49.61
N PHE A 604 77.19 80.17 -49.02
CA PHE A 604 76.35 80.96 -48.12
C PHE A 604 75.07 81.47 -48.79
N ILE A 605 75.17 81.89 -50.06
CA ILE A 605 74.02 82.35 -50.82
C ILE A 605 73.07 81.19 -51.20
N MET A 606 73.61 79.99 -51.42
CA MET A 606 72.79 78.79 -51.67
C MET A 606 72.02 78.28 -50.44
N SER A 607 72.44 78.64 -49.22
CA SER A 607 71.72 78.25 -48.00
C SER A 607 70.46 79.08 -47.70
N PHE A 608 70.28 80.20 -48.40
CA PHE A 608 69.04 80.99 -48.43
C PHE A 608 68.07 80.44 -49.47
#